data_AF-A0A5E3X5S2-F1
#
_entry.id   AF-A0A5E3X5S2-F1
#
_cell.length_a   1.000
_cell.length_b   1.000
_cell.length_c   1.000
_cell.angle_alpha   90.00
_cell.angle_beta   90.00
_cell.angle_gamma   90.00
#
_symmetry.space_group_name_H-M   'P 1'
#
loop_
_entity.id
_entity.type
_entity.pdbx_description
1 polymer ?
#
loop_
_entity_poly.entity_id
_entity_poly.type
_entity_poly.pdbx_seq_one_letter_code
_entity_poly.pdbx_strand_id
1 'polypeptide(L)'
;MTTTTTAACSSPPEGFFVGRDGKLVIKGRDQYTAYGVRRGRNGTRVVRSHTAMLAEISGVSNAVGRGFDSVLEAQEWCDEFILRENPARIAALRAEVDALVAELLGARSRM
;
A
#
# COMPACT_ATOMS: atom_id res chain seq x y z
N MET A 1 4.93 7.45 34.67
CA MET A 1 5.25 8.12 33.40
C MET A 1 6.13 7.18 32.60
N THR A 2 5.54 6.43 31.66
CA THR A 2 6.24 5.41 30.89
C THR A 2 6.35 5.93 29.47
N THR A 3 7.56 6.30 29.08
CA THR A 3 7.90 6.79 27.74
C THR A 3 7.79 5.65 26.74
N THR A 4 6.72 5.65 25.95
CA THR A 4 6.59 4.78 24.77
C THR A 4 7.53 5.30 23.70
N THR A 5 8.69 4.65 23.56
CA THR A 5 9.64 4.87 22.48
C THR A 5 8.93 4.65 21.14
N THR A 6 8.79 5.71 20.37
CA THR A 6 8.38 5.69 18.96
C THR A 6 9.39 4.83 18.21
N ALA A 7 9.01 3.61 17.82
CA ALA A 7 9.85 2.77 16.97
C ALA A 7 10.02 3.50 15.64
N ALA A 8 11.24 4.00 15.41
CA ALA A 8 11.62 4.62 14.16
C ALA A 8 11.34 3.66 13.00
N CYS A 9 10.81 4.20 11.90
CA CYS A 9 10.57 3.50 10.65
C CYS A 9 11.91 3.14 9.99
N SER A 10 12.69 2.24 10.59
CA SER A 10 13.89 1.69 9.97
C SER A 10 13.45 0.72 8.88
N SER A 11 13.70 1.07 7.63
CA SER A 11 13.54 0.15 6.51
C SER A 11 14.27 -1.17 6.83
N PRO A 12 13.68 -2.34 6.54
CA PRO A 12 14.33 -3.61 6.82
C PRO A 12 15.67 -3.72 6.07
N PRO A 13 16.68 -4.41 6.65
CA PRO A 13 17.96 -4.64 5.99
C PRO A 13 17.81 -5.26 4.60
N GLU A 14 18.80 -5.05 3.74
CA GLU A 14 18.83 -5.64 2.40
C GLU A 14 18.74 -7.17 2.49
N GLY A 15 17.90 -7.78 1.67
CA GLY A 15 17.59 -9.22 1.75
C GLY A 15 16.54 -9.63 2.79
N PHE A 16 16.04 -8.70 3.64
CA PHE A 16 14.99 -8.97 4.62
C PHE A 16 13.72 -8.15 4.35
N PHE A 17 12.56 -8.68 4.75
CA PHE A 17 11.29 -7.95 4.78
C PHE A 17 10.69 -7.99 6.19
N VAL A 18 9.81 -7.02 6.48
CA VAL A 18 9.12 -6.96 7.77
C VAL A 18 7.95 -7.92 7.75
N GLY A 19 8.06 -9.00 8.52
CA GLY A 19 7.03 -9.97 8.80
C GLY A 19 6.07 -9.53 9.90
N ARG A 20 5.43 -10.50 10.56
CA ARG A 20 4.56 -10.25 11.72
C ARG A 20 5.37 -9.64 12.88
N ASP A 21 4.75 -8.72 13.62
CA ASP A 21 5.33 -8.07 14.82
C ASP A 21 6.68 -7.38 14.63
N GLY A 22 7.01 -6.97 13.40
CA GLY A 22 8.30 -6.35 13.11
C GLY A 22 9.43 -7.36 12.89
N LYS A 23 9.15 -8.67 12.90
CA LYS A 23 10.16 -9.71 12.69
C LYS A 23 10.75 -9.59 11.29
N LEU A 24 12.07 -9.51 11.19
CA LEU A 24 12.77 -9.56 9.92
C LEU A 24 12.85 -11.00 9.41
N VAL A 25 12.48 -11.20 8.16
CA VAL A 25 12.39 -12.51 7.50
C VAL A 25 13.05 -12.46 6.14
N ILE A 26 13.66 -13.57 5.72
CA ILE A 26 14.44 -13.66 4.48
C ILE A 26 13.53 -13.44 3.26
N LYS A 27 13.92 -12.52 2.37
CA LYS A 27 13.22 -12.26 1.11
C LYS A 27 13.35 -13.45 0.16
N GLY A 28 12.26 -13.77 -0.53
CA GLY A 28 12.23 -14.70 -1.67
C GLY A 28 11.79 -16.12 -1.32
N ARG A 29 11.46 -16.40 -0.06
CA ARG A 29 10.84 -17.67 0.36
C ARG A 29 9.50 -17.43 0.99
N ASP A 30 8.55 -18.29 0.67
CA ASP A 30 7.23 -18.25 1.29
C ASP A 30 7.33 -18.74 2.74
N GLN A 31 7.04 -17.83 3.68
CA GLN A 31 7.09 -18.06 5.13
C GLN A 31 5.73 -17.84 5.80
N TYR A 32 4.75 -17.33 5.06
CA TYR A 32 3.42 -16.97 5.52
C TYR A 32 2.36 -17.54 4.58
N THR A 33 1.14 -17.72 5.09
CA THR A 33 -0.03 -18.20 4.33
C THR A 33 -0.48 -17.20 3.27
N ALA A 34 -0.35 -15.91 3.56
CA ALA A 34 -0.76 -14.83 2.66
C ALA A 34 0.14 -13.59 2.80
N TYR A 35 0.10 -12.74 1.79
CA TYR A 35 0.85 -11.48 1.77
C TYR A 35 -0.06 -10.34 1.35
N GLY A 36 -0.20 -9.34 2.22
CA GLY A 36 -0.87 -8.09 1.88
C GLY A 36 0.09 -7.14 1.17
N VAL A 37 -0.44 -6.41 0.19
CA VAL A 37 0.23 -5.34 -0.54
C VAL A 37 -0.64 -4.10 -0.44
N ARG A 38 -0.07 -2.98 0.00
CA ARG A 38 -0.68 -1.65 -0.04
C ARG A 38 0.05 -0.78 -1.04
N ARG A 39 -0.70 -0.04 -1.88
CA ARG A 39 -0.15 0.84 -2.93
C ARG A 39 0.84 0.12 -3.87
N GLY A 40 0.62 -1.16 -4.14
CA GLY A 40 1.42 -1.91 -5.12
C GLY A 40 1.15 -1.43 -6.54
N ARG A 41 1.91 -1.99 -7.49
CA ARG A 41 1.74 -1.75 -8.94
C ARG A 41 0.30 -1.92 -9.40
N ASN A 42 -0.39 -2.94 -8.88
CA ASN A 42 -1.78 -3.24 -9.19
C ASN A 42 -2.75 -2.86 -8.06
N GLY A 43 -2.35 -1.89 -7.23
CA GLY A 43 -3.12 -1.38 -6.10
C GLY A 43 -2.94 -2.17 -4.81
N THR A 44 -3.87 -1.96 -3.87
CA THR A 44 -3.89 -2.65 -2.58
C THR A 44 -4.61 -3.99 -2.72
N ARG A 45 -3.98 -5.11 -2.35
CA ARG A 45 -4.50 -6.48 -2.53
C ARG A 45 -3.76 -7.52 -1.70
N VAL A 46 -4.35 -8.72 -1.60
CA VAL A 46 -3.70 -9.91 -1.05
C VAL A 46 -3.15 -10.78 -2.18
N VAL A 47 -1.92 -11.28 -2.02
CA VAL A 47 -1.26 -12.23 -2.92
C VAL A 47 -0.81 -13.47 -2.14
N ARG A 48 -0.63 -14.59 -2.86
CA ARG A 48 -0.37 -15.91 -2.25
C ARG A 48 1.11 -16.22 -2.03
N SER A 49 2.03 -15.48 -2.65
CA SER A 49 3.47 -15.71 -2.50
C SER A 49 4.22 -14.43 -2.24
N HIS A 50 5.34 -14.57 -1.53
CA HIS A 50 6.25 -13.49 -1.23
C HIS A 50 6.87 -12.91 -2.51
N THR A 51 7.16 -13.75 -3.50
CA THR A 51 7.65 -13.31 -4.81
C THR A 51 6.65 -12.41 -5.52
N ALA A 52 5.36 -12.75 -5.48
CA ALA A 52 4.31 -11.89 -6.04
C ALA A 52 4.22 -10.55 -5.27
N MET A 53 4.34 -10.58 -3.95
CA MET A 53 4.38 -9.36 -3.13
C MET A 53 5.57 -8.46 -3.51
N LEU A 54 6.76 -9.03 -3.68
CA LEU A 54 7.95 -8.30 -4.11
C LEU A 54 7.76 -7.67 -5.51
N ALA A 55 7.17 -8.41 -6.45
CA ALA A 55 6.90 -7.91 -7.80
C ALA A 55 5.95 -6.70 -7.79
N GLU A 56 5.00 -6.66 -6.85
CA GLU A 56 4.06 -5.55 -6.69
C GLU A 56 4.71 -4.29 -6.08
N ILE A 57 5.63 -4.45 -5.12
CA ILE A 57 6.22 -3.31 -4.41
C ILE A 57 7.52 -2.79 -5.04
N SER A 58 8.20 -3.61 -5.84
CA SER A 58 9.48 -3.24 -6.43
C SER A 58 9.35 -2.07 -7.41
N GLY A 59 10.09 -1.00 -7.13
CA GLY A 59 10.10 0.22 -7.93
C GLY A 59 8.84 1.09 -7.78
N VAL A 60 7.95 0.78 -6.84
CA VAL A 60 6.71 1.53 -6.61
C VAL A 60 6.83 2.38 -5.35
N SER A 61 6.78 3.70 -5.51
CA SER A 61 6.90 4.65 -4.41
C SER A 61 5.78 4.46 -3.37
N ASN A 62 6.15 4.39 -2.09
CA ASN A 62 5.25 4.19 -0.95
C ASN A 62 4.46 2.86 -0.98
N ALA A 63 4.87 1.88 -1.79
CA ALA A 63 4.31 0.54 -1.73
C ALA A 63 4.82 -0.20 -0.49
N VAL A 64 3.92 -0.92 0.18
CA VAL A 64 4.23 -1.67 1.41
C VAL A 64 3.71 -3.08 1.29
N GLY A 65 4.58 -4.06 1.55
CA GLY A 65 4.22 -5.48 1.62
C GLY A 65 4.35 -6.01 3.05
N ARG A 66 3.45 -6.91 3.45
CA ARG A 66 3.48 -7.58 4.75
C ARG A 66 2.97 -9.03 4.64
N GLY A 67 3.60 -9.95 5.37
CA GLY A 67 3.17 -11.35 5.45
C GLY A 67 2.19 -11.61 6.62
N PHE A 68 1.28 -12.57 6.45
CA PHE A 68 0.21 -12.92 7.38
C PHE A 68 -0.02 -14.44 7.46
N ASP A 69 -0.35 -14.92 8.65
CA ASP A 69 -0.59 -16.34 8.89
C ASP A 69 -1.98 -16.81 8.40
N SER A 70 -2.86 -15.87 8.07
CA SER A 70 -4.15 -16.15 7.44
C SER A 70 -4.47 -15.16 6.31
N VAL A 71 -5.27 -15.62 5.35
CA VAL A 71 -5.80 -14.77 4.26
C VAL A 71 -6.73 -13.69 4.81
N LEU A 72 -7.50 -14.01 5.86
CA LEU A 72 -8.44 -13.08 6.46
C LEU A 72 -7.73 -11.87 7.09
N GLU A 73 -6.69 -12.09 7.90
CA GLU A 73 -5.90 -11.00 8.49
C GLU A 73 -5.25 -10.13 7.41
N ALA A 74 -4.73 -10.75 6.33
CA ALA A 74 -4.16 -10.01 5.21
C ALA A 74 -5.20 -9.13 4.51
N GLN A 75 -6.42 -9.65 4.38
CA GLN A 75 -7.55 -8.96 3.75
C GLN A 75 -8.01 -7.78 4.61
N GLU A 76 -8.23 -7.99 5.90
CA GLU A 76 -8.59 -6.93 6.87
C GLU A 76 -7.56 -5.80 6.86
N TRP A 77 -6.27 -6.14 6.84
CA TRP A 77 -5.20 -5.16 6.74
C TRP A 77 -5.22 -4.38 5.41
N CYS A 78 -5.59 -5.01 4.30
CA CYS A 78 -5.76 -4.31 3.03
C CYS A 78 -6.98 -3.38 3.05
N ASP A 79 -8.10 -3.88 3.58
CA ASP A 79 -9.38 -3.18 3.58
C ASP A 79 -9.38 -1.96 4.50
N GLU A 80 -8.78 -2.08 5.69
CA GLU A 80 -8.60 -0.94 6.61
C GLU A 80 -7.90 0.23 5.91
N PHE A 81 -6.89 -0.06 5.10
CA PHE A 81 -6.16 0.96 4.36
C PHE A 81 -6.99 1.57 3.24
N ILE A 82 -7.68 0.74 2.47
CA ILE A 82 -8.56 1.17 1.39
C ILE A 82 -9.64 2.11 1.94
N LEU A 83 -10.32 1.70 3.01
CA LEU A 83 -11.39 2.46 3.63
C LEU A 83 -10.91 3.78 4.22
N ARG A 84 -9.68 3.82 4.76
CA ARG A 84 -9.09 5.04 5.32
C ARG A 84 -8.60 6.04 4.27
N GLU A 85 -8.00 5.56 3.18
CA GLU A 85 -7.25 6.40 2.24
C GLU A 85 -8.03 6.74 0.96
N ASN A 86 -8.79 5.77 0.43
CA ASN A 86 -9.44 5.94 -0.87
C ASN A 86 -10.51 7.04 -0.87
N PRO A 87 -11.33 7.26 0.18
CA PRO A 87 -12.31 8.34 0.15
C PRO A 87 -11.69 9.72 -0.10
N ALA A 88 -10.60 10.05 0.61
CA ALA A 88 -9.89 11.32 0.43
C ALA A 88 -9.25 11.42 -0.96
N ARG A 89 -8.66 10.33 -1.45
CA ARG A 89 -8.06 10.28 -2.79
C ARG A 89 -9.10 10.46 -3.90
N ILE A 90 -10.27 9.82 -3.76
CA ILE A 90 -11.38 9.96 -4.70
C ILE A 90 -11.89 11.40 -4.71
N ALA A 91 -12.03 12.03 -3.54
CA ALA A 91 -12.44 13.42 -3.45
C ALA A 91 -11.45 14.37 -4.17
N ALA A 92 -10.15 14.19 -3.96
CA ALA A 92 -9.11 14.97 -4.64
C ALA A 92 -9.16 14.80 -6.17
N LEU A 93 -9.23 13.56 -6.65
CA LEU A 93 -9.31 13.28 -8.09
C LEU A 93 -10.58 13.87 -8.73
N ARG A 94 -11.71 13.86 -8.02
CA ARG A 94 -12.93 14.51 -8.51
C ARG A 94 -12.74 16.01 -8.66
N ALA A 95 -12.14 16.67 -7.68
CA ALA A 95 -11.85 18.11 -7.76
C ALA A 95 -10.90 18.45 -8.93
N GLU A 96 -9.89 17.61 -9.18
CA GLU A 96 -9.00 17.78 -10.34
C GLU A 96 -9.75 17.65 -11.67
N VAL A 97 -10.63 16.66 -11.79
CA VAL A 97 -11.47 16.48 -12.99
C VAL A 97 -12.40 17.68 -13.20
N ASP A 98 -13.05 18.16 -12.14
CA ASP A 98 -13.94 19.32 -12.23
C ASP A 98 -13.19 20.58 -12.70
N ALA A 99 -11.95 20.78 -12.22
CA ALA A 99 -11.09 21.87 -12.68
C ALA A 99 -10.75 21.76 -14.17
N LEU A 100 -10.38 20.56 -14.65
CA LEU A 100 -10.08 20.32 -16.06
C LEU A 100 -11.30 20.53 -16.96
N VAL A 101 -12.49 20.11 -16.50
CA VAL A 101 -13.75 20.33 -17.23
C VAL A 101 -14.05 21.83 -17.34
N ALA A 102 -13.88 22.59 -16.25
CA ALA A 102 -14.07 24.04 -16.26
C ALA A 102 -13.12 24.74 -17.24
N GLU A 103 -11.85 24.34 -17.27
CA GLU A 103 -10.86 24.88 -18.21
C GLU A 103 -11.25 24.60 -19.67
N LEU A 104 -11.71 23.38 -19.97
CA LEU A 104 -12.14 22.98 -21.31
C LEU A 104 -13.37 23.76 -21.78
N LEU A 105 -14.34 23.99 -20.89
CA LEU A 105 -15.51 24.84 -21.20
C LEU A 105 -15.11 26.28 -21.47
N GLY A 106 -14.20 26.83 -20.67
CA GLY A 106 -13.64 28.17 -20.89
C GLY A 106 -12.82 28.28 -22.19
N ALA A 107 -12.17 27.21 -22.63
CA ALA A 107 -11.51 27.18 -23.93
C ALA A 107 -12.52 27.17 -25.09
N ARG A 108 -13.57 26.36 -24.98
CA ARG A 108 -14.63 26.27 -26.00
C ARG A 108 -15.41 27.56 -26.20
N SER A 109 -15.66 28.32 -25.14
CA SER A 109 -16.41 29.58 -25.24
C SER A 109 -15.66 30.73 -25.92
N ARG A 110 -14.35 30.55 -26.18
CA ARG A 110 -13.49 31.51 -26.89
C ARG A 110 -13.35 31.23 -28.39
N MET A 111 -13.93 30.12 -28.87
CA MET A 111 -14.07 29.79 -30.30
C MET A 111 -15.45 30.21 -30.80
#